data_AF-A0A0S8IHB4-F1
#
_entry.id   AF-A0A0S8IHB4-F1
#
_cell.length_a   1.000
_cell.length_b   1.000
_cell.length_c   1.000
_cell.angle_alpha   90.00
_cell.angle_beta   90.00
_cell.angle_gamma   90.00
#
_symmetry.space_group_name_H-M   'P 1'
#
loop_
_entity.id
_entity.type
_entity.pdbx_description
1 polymer ?
#
loop_
_entity_poly.entity_id
_entity_poly.type
_entity_poly.pdbx_seq_one_letter_code
_entity_poly.pdbx_strand_id
1 'polypeptide(L)' 'MEAHEIDDLVGIYEEGGGVKCRDCMEAEDWRDLKQENTITVDDIEGAGEWVYCDYCEKKL' A
#
# COMPACT_ATOMS: atom_id res chain seq x y z
N MET A 1 -4.07 -20.45 -10.16
CA MET A 1 -4.57 -19.22 -9.53
C MET A 1 -3.55 -18.89 -8.47
N GLU A 2 -2.53 -18.13 -8.86
CA GLU A 2 -1.42 -17.80 -7.98
C GLU A 2 -1.91 -16.73 -7.00
N ALA A 3 -2.04 -17.12 -5.74
CA ALA A 3 -2.52 -16.28 -4.65
C ALA A 3 -1.40 -15.35 -4.15
N HIS A 4 -0.89 -14.48 -5.03
CA HIS A 4 0.18 -13.54 -4.70
C HIS A 4 -0.30 -12.28 -3.95
N GLU A 5 -1.60 -12.10 -3.74
CA GLU A 5 -2.14 -10.73 -3.69
C GLU A 5 -2.00 -9.96 -2.36
N ILE A 6 -1.48 -10.53 -1.25
CA ILE A 6 -1.39 -9.79 0.03
C ILE A 6 -0.01 -9.84 0.70
N ASP A 7 0.89 -10.75 0.31
CA ASP A 7 2.20 -10.83 0.98
C ASP A 7 3.11 -9.65 0.55
N ASP A 8 3.02 -9.25 -0.71
CA ASP A 8 3.77 -8.12 -1.27
C ASP A 8 3.12 -6.75 -1.00
N LEU A 9 1.99 -6.69 -0.29
CA LEU A 9 1.32 -5.44 0.05
C LEU A 9 2.11 -4.68 1.12
N VAL A 10 2.59 -3.49 0.74
CA VAL A 10 3.28 -2.57 1.65
C VAL A 10 2.37 -1.44 2.13
N GLY A 11 1.39 -1.03 1.33
CA GLY A 11 0.43 0.01 1.70
C GLY A 11 -0.69 0.21 0.69
N ILE A 12 -1.43 1.30 0.84
CA ILE A 12 -2.51 1.70 -0.07
C ILE A 12 -2.45 3.20 -0.37
N TYR A 13 -2.97 3.57 -1.55
CA TYR A 13 -3.35 4.93 -1.90
C TYR A 13 -4.78 5.19 -1.41
N GLU A 14 -4.96 6.26 -0.63
CA GLU A 14 -6.28 6.75 -0.25
C GLU A 14 -6.89 7.56 -1.39
N GLU A 15 -8.23 7.62 -1.48
CA GLU A 15 -8.93 8.39 -2.53
C GLU A 15 -8.59 9.89 -2.53
N GLY A 16 -8.03 10.41 -1.44
CA GLY A 16 -7.53 11.79 -1.31
C GLY A 16 -6.10 12.02 -1.82
N GLY A 17 -5.44 10.99 -2.37
CA GLY A 17 -4.02 11.05 -2.74
C GLY A 17 -3.06 10.85 -1.57
N GLY A 18 -3.57 10.49 -0.39
CA GLY A 18 -2.77 10.09 0.76
C GLY A 18 -2.19 8.70 0.57
N VAL A 19 -1.10 8.40 1.28
CA VAL A 19 -0.51 7.06 1.31
C VAL A 19 -0.53 6.52 2.72
N LYS A 20 -1.11 5.33 2.89
CA LYS A 20 -1.17 4.65 4.18
C LYS A 20 -0.41 3.32 4.10
N CYS A 21 0.59 3.12 4.96
CA CYS A 21 1.28 1.84 5.02
C CYS A 21 0.43 0.79 5.73
N ARG A 22 0.76 -0.47 5.47
CA ARG A 22 0.17 -1.65 6.11
C ARG A 22 0.08 -1.54 7.63
N ASP A 23 1.07 -0.91 8.24
CA ASP A 23 1.17 -0.69 9.69
C ASP A 23 0.16 0.34 10.20
N CYS A 24 -0.17 1.35 9.38
CA CYS A 24 -1.13 2.39 9.69
C CYS A 24 -2.56 2.08 9.23
N MET A 25 -2.73 1.05 8.40
CA MET A 25 -4.03 0.62 7.90
C MET A 25 -4.90 0.07 9.04
N GLU A 26 -6.11 0.59 9.13
CA GLU A 26 -7.13 0.12 10.05
C GLU A 26 -7.95 -1.02 9.42
N ALA A 27 -8.69 -1.76 10.25
CA ALA A 27 -9.49 -2.89 9.76
C ALA A 27 -10.52 -2.51 8.68
N GLU A 28 -10.91 -1.25 8.62
CA GLU A 28 -11.79 -0.70 7.57
C GLU A 28 -11.05 -0.53 6.24
N ASP A 29 -9.81 -0.06 6.25
CA ASP A 29 -8.95 0.03 5.04
C ASP A 29 -8.74 -1.36 4.41
N TRP A 30 -8.57 -2.39 5.23
CA TRP A 30 -8.46 -3.78 4.76
C TRP A 30 -9.76 -4.32 4.15
N ARG A 31 -10.92 -3.80 4.55
CA ARG A 31 -12.22 -4.21 3.99
C ARG A 31 -12.52 -3.52 2.67
N ASP A 32 -12.06 -2.28 2.51
CA ASP A 32 -12.20 -1.51 1.27
C ASP A 32 -10.96 -1.61 0.37
N LEU A 33 -10.08 -2.59 0.64
CA LEU A 33 -8.87 -2.83 -0.13
C LEU A 33 -9.25 -3.23 -1.56
N LYS A 34 -8.74 -2.49 -2.55
CA LYS A 34 -8.93 -2.78 -3.97
C LYS A 34 -7.57 -2.95 -4.62
N GLN A 35 -7.44 -3.90 -5.53
CA GLN A 35 -6.16 -4.12 -6.23
C GLN A 35 -5.65 -2.86 -6.96
N GLU A 36 -6.53 -1.95 -7.35
CA GLU A 36 -6.17 -0.66 -7.97
C GLU A 36 -5.57 0.38 -7.01
N ASN A 37 -5.82 0.26 -5.70
CA ASN A 37 -5.34 1.19 -4.68
C ASN A 37 -4.22 0.61 -3.82
N THR A 38 -3.82 -0.64 -4.05
CA THR A 38 -2.74 -1.29 -3.31
C THR A 38 -1.37 -0.95 -3.86
N ILE A 39 -0.43 -0.69 -2.95
CA ILE A 39 0.99 -0.49 -3.23
C ILE A 39 1.70 -1.78 -2.87
N THR A 40 2.40 -2.35 -3.84
CA THR A 40 3.19 -3.56 -3.64
C THR A 40 4.69 -3.26 -3.63
N VAL A 41 5.50 -4.19 -3.13
CA VAL A 41 6.96 -4.10 -3.21
C VAL A 41 7.42 -3.94 -4.68
N ASP A 42 6.80 -4.66 -5.61
CA ASP A 42 7.13 -4.62 -7.04
C ASP A 42 6.89 -3.22 -7.64
N ASP A 43 5.82 -2.54 -7.23
CA ASP A 43 5.53 -1.14 -7.62
C ASP A 43 6.68 -0.20 -7.19
N ILE A 44 7.20 -0.37 -5.97
CA ILE A 44 8.27 0.50 -5.44
C ILE A 44 9.61 0.17 -6.10
N GLU A 45 9.94 -1.11 -6.21
CA GLU A 45 11.19 -1.55 -6.86
C GLU A 45 11.20 -1.23 -8.35
N GLY A 46 10.05 -1.31 -9.02
CA GLY A 46 9.89 -1.03 -10.45
C GLY A 46 9.85 0.46 -10.80
N ALA A 47 9.21 1.29 -9.96
CA ALA A 47 9.12 2.73 -10.19
C ALA A 47 10.41 3.49 -9.88
N GLY A 48 11.27 2.95 -8.99
CA GLY A 48 12.46 3.64 -8.51
C GLY A 48 12.16 4.89 -7.68
N GLU A 49 10.89 5.12 -7.34
CA GLU A 49 10.42 6.21 -6.50
C GLU A 49 10.08 5.67 -5.11
N TRP A 50 10.63 6.30 -4.08
CA TRP A 50 10.38 5.91 -2.71
C TRP A 50 9.01 6.43 -2.28
N VAL A 51 8.10 5.51 -1.98
CA VAL A 51 6.80 5.86 -1.42
C VAL A 51 6.92 5.91 0.11
N TYR A 52 6.32 6.94 0.72
CA TYR A 52 6.30 7.12 2.17
C TYR A 52 4.86 7.15 2.66
N CYS A 53 4.63 6.60 3.84
CA CYS A 53 3.35 6.71 4.52
C CYS A 53 3.17 8.12 5.10
N ASP A 54 2.04 8.75 4.81
CA ASP A 54 1.70 10.10 5.29
C ASP A 54 1.44 10.13 6.81
N TYR A 55 1.08 8.99 7.41
CA TYR A 55 0.69 8.89 8.82
C TYR A 55 1.88 8.69 9.76
N CYS A 56 2.83 7.83 9.38
CA CYS A 56 3.97 7.48 10.22
C CYS A 56 5.31 7.88 9.63
N GLU A 57 5.31 8.51 8.45
CA GLU A 57 6.49 8.95 7.70
C GLU A 57 7.49 7.80 7.41
N LYS A 58 7.06 6.55 7.62
CA LYS A 58 7.86 5.38 7.30
C LYS A 58 7.84 5.15 5.80
N LYS A 59 9.00 4.78 5.30
CA LYS A 59 9.17 4.27 3.96
C LYS A 59 8.44 2.94 3.80
N LEU A 60 7.74 2.81 2.68
CA LEU A 60 7.10 1.57 2.22
C LEU A 60 8.11 0.64 1.54
#